data_AF-V8CKK6-F1
#
_entry.id   AF-V8CKK6-F1
#
_cell.length_a   1.000
_cell.length_b   1.000
_cell.length_c   1.000
_cell.angle_alpha   90.00
_cell.angle_beta   90.00
_cell.angle_gamma   90.00
#
_symmetry.space_group_name_H-M   'P 1'
#
loop_
_entity.id
_entity.type
_entity.pdbx_description
1 polymer ?
#
loop_
_entity_poly.entity_id
_entity_poly.type
_entity_poly.pdbx_seq_one_letter_code
_entity_poly.pdbx_strand_id
1 'polypeptide(L)'
;MQNLLKCFEYLKSYHIDMLDAIAVMMELFFLQSKQPERLEQILKLQKPKAYEALTQELRALIEPELLIEPSPKINPHKILKLLATTKLSHSTIEQFLHIITQKKTANKLYFYSTPYEINQLLVGILDMQAGESIYNPCYGMGSVFLSLAYIAESITLYGEELDPKLSLIARIVAKLSALESSQLYVNDILAHPIFTQDSGYKKFDKILCNPPLNAHLGTELLKDDERFSTAGSLIKTYPELVFLLHSLAHLGKKGVFIVRNQTLMKSSLEKRLRDKLCEDEMIEAIIELPKNIFPHQSHDFSLLVISHNNKQILHIDASSEHFYTKDGKYNRLINIQEILHLYHAKSQSPYSNLTPIISINPQDLRAHSYVKERATPAKSTAHTLRDLGIEIFRGQRTYGTQKDEAIEFFDIGIADFAPCGYTESFQTKKQRGNKDKINKYQVRSYDILLSLRGISPKLTILGKITHKSVVNAGIIVLRAPSKAIAQGLYCYLFSQQGEQALAHLYKTGADGTIHTQNLASLLIPSTYAHDAQATLQELNALRDQLQAIHSTIHSIKARPYDPANQ
;
A
#
# COMPACT_ATOMS: atom_id res chain seq x y z
N MET A 1 22.38 -14.67 10.14
CA MET A 1 21.11 -14.04 10.57
C MET A 1 20.52 -14.61 11.86
N GLN A 2 20.19 -15.90 11.95
CA GLN A 2 19.56 -16.47 13.17
C GLN A 2 20.35 -16.21 14.46
N ASN A 3 21.68 -16.29 14.43
CA ASN A 3 22.53 -15.97 15.59
C ASN A 3 22.39 -14.52 16.05
N LEU A 4 22.38 -13.56 15.12
CA LEU A 4 22.17 -12.14 15.42
C LEU A 4 20.80 -11.89 16.06
N LEU A 5 19.75 -12.53 15.53
CA LEU A 5 18.42 -12.42 16.12
C LEU A 5 18.36 -13.04 17.53
N LYS A 6 19.07 -14.14 17.79
CA LYS A 6 19.20 -14.71 19.14
C LYS A 6 19.94 -13.77 20.10
N CYS A 7 21.01 -13.10 19.64
CA CYS A 7 21.69 -12.06 20.42
C CYS A 7 20.74 -10.93 20.79
N PHE A 8 19.97 -10.44 19.82
CA PHE A 8 19.02 -9.35 20.04
C PHE A 8 17.90 -9.74 21.02
N GLU A 9 17.29 -10.92 20.87
CA GLU A 9 16.28 -11.41 21.82
C GLU A 9 16.86 -11.57 23.23
N TYR A 10 18.11 -12.01 23.33
CA TYR A 10 18.81 -12.09 24.61
C TYR A 10 18.98 -10.71 25.22
N LEU A 11 19.56 -9.74 24.50
CA LEU A 11 19.73 -8.35 24.97
C LEU A 11 18.40 -7.73 25.38
N LYS A 12 17.35 -7.89 24.57
CA LYS A 12 16.01 -7.38 24.85
C LYS A 12 15.46 -7.82 26.22
N SER A 13 15.81 -9.02 26.71
CA SER A 13 15.36 -9.50 28.03
C SER A 13 16.01 -8.76 29.22
N TYR A 14 17.06 -7.98 28.99
CA TYR A 14 17.80 -7.24 30.03
C TYR A 14 17.70 -5.72 29.91
N HIS A 15 16.98 -5.22 28.91
CA HIS A 15 16.71 -3.79 28.71
C HIS A 15 15.20 -3.54 28.77
N ILE A 16 14.79 -2.47 29.46
CA ILE A 16 13.38 -2.09 29.58
C ILE A 16 12.87 -1.54 28.26
N ASP A 17 13.66 -0.68 27.62
CA ASP A 17 13.35 -0.10 26.33
C ASP A 17 13.95 -0.95 25.20
N MET A 18 13.14 -1.18 24.16
CA MET A 18 13.58 -1.90 22.97
C MET A 18 14.60 -1.09 22.14
N LEU A 19 14.51 0.25 22.13
CA LEU A 19 15.49 1.09 21.43
C LEU A 19 16.88 0.97 22.05
N ASP A 20 16.97 0.87 23.39
CA ASP A 20 18.24 0.65 24.08
C ASP A 20 18.88 -0.68 23.66
N ALA A 21 18.08 -1.76 23.52
CA ALA A 21 18.58 -3.04 23.04
C ALA A 21 19.06 -2.99 21.58
N ILE A 22 18.45 -2.14 20.74
CA ILE A 22 18.91 -1.91 19.36
C ILE A 22 20.22 -1.12 19.37
N ALA A 23 20.30 -0.06 20.16
CA ALA A 23 21.52 0.74 20.33
C ALA A 23 22.69 -0.15 20.72
N VAL A 24 22.57 -0.90 21.82
CA VAL A 24 23.59 -1.86 22.28
C VAL A 24 23.99 -2.84 21.17
N MET A 25 23.03 -3.34 20.38
CA MET A 25 23.34 -4.25 19.28
C MET A 25 24.15 -3.55 18.16
N MET A 26 23.84 -2.29 17.83
CA MET A 26 24.61 -1.51 16.85
C MET A 26 26.01 -1.16 17.37
N GLU A 27 26.15 -0.85 18.66
CA GLU A 27 27.46 -0.61 19.30
C GLU A 27 28.35 -1.85 19.24
N LEU A 28 27.77 -3.03 19.51
CA LEU A 28 28.46 -4.31 19.40
C LEU A 28 28.87 -4.63 17.96
N PHE A 29 28.03 -4.29 16.99
CA PHE A 29 28.39 -4.37 15.57
C PHE A 29 29.54 -3.43 15.22
N PHE A 30 29.55 -2.22 15.79
CA PHE A 30 30.60 -1.25 15.56
C PHE A 30 31.94 -1.73 16.15
N LEU A 31 31.92 -2.23 17.39
CA LEU A 31 33.07 -2.89 18.01
C LEU A 31 33.58 -4.06 17.17
N GLN A 32 32.69 -4.94 16.70
CA GLN A 32 33.06 -6.06 15.83
C GLN A 32 33.70 -5.59 14.52
N SER A 33 33.17 -4.53 13.92
CA SER A 33 33.68 -3.97 12.66
C SER A 33 35.05 -3.32 12.81
N LYS A 34 35.34 -2.70 13.95
CA LYS A 34 36.60 -1.95 14.17
C LYS A 34 37.68 -2.78 14.86
N GLN A 35 37.31 -3.67 15.76
CA GLN A 35 38.24 -4.42 16.61
C GLN A 35 37.82 -5.89 16.80
N PRO A 36 37.74 -6.70 15.73
CA PRO A 36 37.29 -8.09 15.82
C PRO A 36 38.18 -8.95 16.74
N GLU A 37 39.49 -8.72 16.76
CA GLU A 37 40.44 -9.45 17.62
C GLU A 37 40.20 -9.23 19.12
N ARG A 38 39.73 -8.04 19.50
CA ARG A 38 39.41 -7.73 20.91
C ARG A 38 38.25 -8.57 21.42
N LEU A 39 37.26 -8.87 20.57
CA LEU A 39 36.16 -9.76 20.94
C LEU A 39 36.67 -11.15 21.34
N GLU A 40 37.65 -11.69 20.59
CA GLU A 40 38.27 -12.99 20.90
C GLU A 40 39.09 -12.96 22.19
N GLN A 41 39.77 -11.85 22.47
CA GLN A 41 40.50 -11.67 23.72
C GLN A 41 39.55 -11.61 24.93
N ILE A 42 38.47 -10.84 24.83
CA ILE A 42 37.45 -10.73 25.88
C ILE A 42 36.80 -12.09 26.16
N LEU A 43 36.57 -12.90 25.12
CA LEU A 43 36.01 -14.26 25.25
C LEU A 43 36.88 -15.23 26.07
N LYS A 44 38.18 -14.95 26.24
CA LYS A 44 39.09 -15.76 27.08
C LYS A 44 39.05 -15.36 28.55
N LEU A 45 38.45 -14.22 28.89
CA LEU A 45 38.37 -13.71 30.26
C LEU A 45 37.23 -14.38 31.04
N GLN A 46 37.36 -14.44 32.37
CA GLN A 46 36.24 -14.85 33.23
C GLN A 46 35.11 -13.81 33.19
N LYS A 47 33.86 -14.26 33.43
CA LYS A 47 32.64 -13.44 33.21
C LYS A 47 32.68 -12.00 33.76
N PRO A 48 33.09 -11.73 35.02
CA PRO A 48 33.11 -10.37 35.54
C PRO A 48 34.10 -9.48 34.78
N LYS A 49 35.32 -10.00 34.55
CA LYS A 49 36.38 -9.32 33.79
C LYS A 49 36.01 -9.15 32.32
N ALA A 50 35.28 -10.11 31.74
CA ALA A 50 34.82 -10.02 30.36
C ALA A 50 33.79 -8.90 30.17
N TYR A 51 32.90 -8.68 31.14
CA TYR A 51 31.94 -7.57 31.10
C TYR A 51 32.66 -6.23 31.23
N GLU A 52 33.56 -6.10 32.21
CA GLU A 52 34.37 -4.90 32.41
C GLU A 52 35.17 -4.54 31.15
N ALA A 53 35.89 -5.52 30.58
CA ALA A 53 36.63 -5.32 29.34
C ALA A 53 35.73 -4.93 28.16
N LEU A 54 34.57 -5.58 27.99
CA LEU A 54 33.60 -5.21 26.95
C LEU A 54 33.16 -3.74 27.07
N THR A 55 32.74 -3.32 28.27
CA THR A 55 32.29 -1.94 28.49
C THR A 55 33.42 -0.93 28.31
N GLN A 56 34.65 -1.29 28.68
CA GLN A 56 35.83 -0.45 28.45
C GLN A 56 36.11 -0.25 26.95
N GLU A 57 36.08 -1.31 26.14
CA GLU A 57 36.30 -1.18 24.69
C GLU A 57 35.17 -0.38 24.02
N LEU A 58 33.92 -0.54 24.46
CA LEU A 58 32.81 0.27 23.95
C LEU A 58 32.99 1.76 24.28
N ARG A 59 33.35 2.10 25.53
CA ARG A 59 33.66 3.49 25.95
C ARG A 59 34.86 4.08 25.22
N ALA A 60 35.81 3.26 24.78
CA ALA A 60 36.96 3.71 24.02
C ALA A 60 36.61 4.01 22.55
N LEU A 61 35.60 3.34 21.99
CA LEU A 61 35.20 3.48 20.59
C LEU A 61 34.05 4.44 20.34
N ILE A 62 33.19 4.65 21.33
CA ILE A 62 31.91 5.35 21.17
C ILE A 62 31.88 6.50 22.17
N GLU A 63 31.50 7.68 21.69
CA GLU A 63 31.40 8.89 22.49
C GLU A 63 30.41 8.68 23.64
N PRO A 64 30.68 9.20 24.86
CA PRO A 64 29.83 8.96 26.03
C PRO A 64 28.35 9.35 25.83
N GLU A 65 28.09 10.38 25.03
CA GLU A 65 26.75 10.85 24.67
C GLU A 65 25.97 9.89 23.76
N LEU A 66 26.67 8.97 23.08
CA LEU A 66 26.11 7.98 22.16
C LEU A 66 26.03 6.58 22.78
N LEU A 67 26.74 6.33 23.87
CA LEU A 67 26.89 5.00 24.43
C LEU A 67 25.71 4.65 25.36
N ILE A 68 25.03 3.55 25.04
CA ILE A 68 24.09 2.88 25.94
C ILE A 68 24.77 1.64 26.49
N GLU A 69 25.18 1.68 27.75
CA GLU A 69 25.91 0.55 28.32
C GLU A 69 25.07 -0.75 28.36
N PRO A 70 25.63 -1.88 27.92
CA PRO A 70 24.98 -3.17 28.07
C PRO A 70 24.65 -3.43 29.55
N SER A 71 23.48 -4.00 29.86
CA SER A 71 23.11 -4.28 31.25
C SER A 71 24.15 -5.14 31.99
N PRO A 72 24.55 -4.82 33.24
CA PRO A 72 25.55 -5.60 34.01
C PRO A 72 25.10 -7.02 34.34
N LYS A 73 23.82 -7.34 34.12
CA LYS A 73 23.24 -8.67 34.34
C LYS A 73 23.42 -9.61 33.14
N ILE A 74 23.88 -9.11 31.99
CA ILE A 74 24.09 -9.95 30.82
C ILE A 74 25.29 -10.89 31.02
N ASN A 75 25.27 -12.01 30.30
CA ASN A 75 26.43 -12.86 30.14
C ASN A 75 27.15 -12.49 28.83
N PRO A 76 28.28 -11.76 28.88
CA PRO A 76 28.97 -11.29 27.68
C PRO A 76 29.37 -12.45 26.76
N HIS A 77 29.70 -13.63 27.30
CA HIS A 77 30.10 -14.79 26.50
C HIS A 77 28.98 -15.29 25.57
N LYS A 78 27.70 -15.19 25.98
CA LYS A 78 26.57 -15.59 25.13
C LYS A 78 26.49 -14.72 23.88
N ILE A 79 26.80 -13.43 24.01
CA ILE A 79 26.74 -12.44 22.94
C ILE A 79 27.98 -12.56 22.07
N LEU A 80 29.17 -12.45 22.69
CA LEU A 80 30.45 -12.41 22.00
C LEU A 80 30.72 -13.68 21.19
N LYS A 81 30.34 -14.87 21.67
CA LYS A 81 30.52 -16.13 20.94
C LYS A 81 29.70 -16.17 19.65
N LEU A 82 28.49 -15.62 19.69
CA LEU A 82 27.60 -15.55 18.53
C LEU A 82 28.04 -14.46 17.55
N LEU A 83 28.54 -13.33 18.05
CA LEU A 83 29.10 -12.26 17.21
C LEU A 83 30.38 -12.72 16.52
N ALA A 84 31.36 -13.27 17.25
CA ALA A 84 32.64 -13.73 16.71
C ALA A 84 32.49 -14.80 15.60
N THR A 85 31.42 -15.59 15.64
CA THR A 85 31.12 -16.61 14.62
C THR A 85 30.28 -16.09 13.45
N THR A 86 29.85 -14.82 13.49
CA THR A 86 29.02 -14.20 12.46
C THR A 86 29.87 -13.26 11.61
N LYS A 87 29.92 -13.51 10.29
CA LYS A 87 30.50 -12.56 9.34
C LYS A 87 29.58 -11.34 9.22
N LEU A 88 30.04 -10.20 9.72
CA LEU A 88 29.32 -8.94 9.62
C LEU A 88 29.66 -8.26 8.28
N SER A 89 28.63 -7.83 7.56
CA SER A 89 28.73 -7.02 6.35
C SER A 89 27.62 -5.97 6.38
N HIS A 90 27.74 -4.88 5.63
CA HIS A 90 26.69 -3.84 5.55
C HIS A 90 25.32 -4.45 5.24
N SER A 91 25.25 -5.32 4.22
CA SER A 91 24.01 -6.02 3.86
C SER A 91 23.46 -6.89 5.01
N THR A 92 24.34 -7.52 5.81
CA THR A 92 23.90 -8.30 6.98
C THR A 92 23.33 -7.42 8.09
N ILE A 93 23.93 -6.25 8.35
CA ILE A 93 23.44 -5.28 9.34
C ILE A 93 22.07 -4.73 8.90
N GLU A 94 21.95 -4.37 7.62
CA GLU A 94 20.74 -3.82 7.05
C GLU A 94 19.59 -4.82 7.04
N GLN A 95 19.85 -6.07 6.64
CA GLN A 95 18.87 -7.14 6.76
C GLN A 95 18.48 -7.43 8.22
N PHE A 96 19.42 -7.32 9.16
CA PHE A 96 19.13 -7.50 10.58
C PHE A 96 18.18 -6.40 11.09
N LEU A 97 18.48 -5.13 10.82
CA LEU A 97 17.61 -4.00 11.16
C LEU A 97 16.24 -4.13 10.49
N HIS A 98 16.19 -4.52 9.22
CA HIS A 98 14.94 -4.78 8.52
C HIS A 98 14.11 -5.85 9.24
N ILE A 99 14.69 -6.99 9.61
CA ILE A 99 13.94 -8.08 10.25
C ILE A 99 13.38 -7.64 11.62
N ILE A 100 14.18 -6.98 12.46
CA ILE A 100 13.72 -6.58 13.80
C ILE A 100 12.68 -5.47 13.76
N THR A 101 12.72 -4.59 12.75
CA THR A 101 11.76 -3.49 12.59
C THR A 101 10.48 -3.90 11.88
N GLN A 102 10.57 -4.79 10.88
CA GLN A 102 9.47 -5.08 9.97
C GLN A 102 8.78 -6.43 10.23
N LYS A 103 9.51 -7.47 10.69
CA LYS A 103 8.95 -8.83 10.84
C LYS A 103 8.59 -9.22 12.27
N LYS A 104 9.12 -8.51 13.28
CA LYS A 104 8.98 -8.87 14.70
C LYS A 104 8.55 -7.67 15.56
N THR A 105 7.31 -7.20 15.50
CA THR A 105 6.96 -6.02 16.32
C THR A 105 5.60 -6.08 17.03
N ALA A 106 5.66 -6.24 18.36
CA ALA A 106 4.65 -5.72 19.28
C ALA A 106 4.82 -4.20 19.50
N ASN A 107 6.05 -3.69 19.34
CA ASN A 107 6.46 -2.33 19.72
C ASN A 107 6.43 -1.31 18.58
N LYS A 108 5.84 -1.67 17.43
CA LYS A 108 5.62 -0.75 16.29
C LYS A 108 6.88 -0.06 15.71
N LEU A 109 8.06 -0.71 15.78
CA LEU A 109 9.31 -0.14 15.27
C LEU A 109 9.32 0.15 13.75
N TYR A 110 8.40 -0.44 12.99
CA TYR A 110 8.24 -0.21 11.56
C TYR A 110 7.97 1.26 11.21
N PHE A 111 7.51 2.09 12.16
CA PHE A 111 7.34 3.54 11.94
C PHE A 111 8.66 4.30 11.80
N TYR A 112 9.77 3.74 12.29
CA TYR A 112 11.05 4.45 12.38
C TYR A 112 12.10 3.91 11.40
N SER A 113 11.70 3.02 10.49
CA SER A 113 12.57 2.34 9.54
C SER A 113 11.85 2.11 8.22
N THR A 114 12.57 2.36 7.13
CA THR A 114 12.07 2.14 5.77
C THR A 114 12.44 0.71 5.34
N PRO A 115 11.56 -0.03 4.64
CA PRO A 115 11.90 -1.35 4.11
C PRO A 115 13.17 -1.32 3.24
N TYR A 116 13.96 -2.38 3.30
CA TYR A 116 15.28 -2.46 2.65
C TYR A 116 15.20 -2.17 1.15
N GLU A 117 14.27 -2.83 0.47
CA GLU A 117 14.09 -2.69 -0.98
C GLU A 117 13.64 -1.28 -1.39
N ILE A 118 12.96 -0.57 -0.49
CA ILE A 118 12.59 0.84 -0.68
C ILE A 118 13.80 1.74 -0.48
N ASN A 119 14.64 1.53 0.54
CA ASN A 119 15.88 2.29 0.70
C ASN A 119 16.79 2.19 -0.54
N GLN A 120 16.94 0.98 -1.09
CA GLN A 120 17.70 0.78 -2.33
C GLN A 120 17.13 1.59 -3.50
N LEU A 121 15.80 1.59 -3.66
CA LEU A 121 15.15 2.36 -4.71
C LEU A 121 15.33 3.88 -4.50
N LEU A 122 15.15 4.39 -3.27
CA LEU A 122 15.31 5.81 -2.94
C LEU A 122 16.73 6.31 -3.26
N VAL A 123 17.75 5.57 -2.83
CA VAL A 123 19.15 5.94 -3.07
C VAL A 123 19.50 5.85 -4.55
N GLY A 124 19.00 4.83 -5.25
CA GLY A 124 19.20 4.72 -6.71
C GLY A 124 18.53 5.84 -7.51
N ILE A 125 17.40 6.39 -7.04
CA ILE A 125 16.71 7.54 -7.67
C ILE A 125 17.44 8.86 -7.39
N LEU A 126 17.98 9.02 -6.19
CA LEU A 126 18.76 10.20 -5.82
C LEU A 126 20.01 10.34 -6.68
N ASP A 127 20.67 9.21 -6.98
CA ASP A 127 21.87 9.13 -7.80
C ASP A 127 22.92 10.15 -7.33
N MET A 128 23.37 9.94 -6.08
CA MET A 128 24.35 10.77 -5.40
C MET A 128 25.66 10.84 -6.19
N GLN A 129 26.22 12.03 -6.33
CA GLN A 129 27.56 12.24 -6.90
C GLN A 129 28.58 12.58 -5.82
N ALA A 130 29.86 12.34 -6.11
CA ALA A 130 30.94 12.72 -5.22
C ALA A 130 30.96 14.25 -4.99
N GLY A 131 31.15 14.65 -3.74
CA GLY A 131 31.10 16.03 -3.24
C GLY A 131 29.71 16.53 -2.87
N GLU A 132 28.62 15.79 -3.18
CA GLU A 132 27.26 16.26 -2.91
C GLU A 132 26.85 16.13 -1.44
N SER A 133 26.00 17.06 -1.03
CA SER A 133 25.35 17.07 0.28
C SER A 133 23.97 16.38 0.23
N ILE A 134 23.67 15.55 1.22
CA ILE A 134 22.36 14.93 1.40
C ILE A 134 21.74 15.37 2.72
N TYR A 135 20.46 15.73 2.71
CA TYR A 135 19.71 16.08 3.91
C TYR A 135 18.50 15.16 4.12
N ASN A 136 18.28 14.76 5.38
CA ASN A 136 17.10 14.01 5.79
C ASN A 136 16.47 14.66 7.05
N PRO A 137 15.27 15.26 6.95
CA PRO A 137 14.64 16.03 8.03
C PRO A 137 13.92 15.16 9.09
N CYS A 138 13.96 13.84 8.94
CA CYS A 138 13.29 12.89 9.83
C CYS A 138 13.89 11.50 9.66
N TYR A 139 15.19 11.38 9.97
CA TYR A 139 15.96 10.20 9.57
C TYR A 139 15.68 8.93 10.41
N GLY A 140 14.89 9.02 11.48
CA GLY A 140 14.51 7.89 12.33
C GLY A 140 15.73 7.20 12.90
N MET A 141 15.78 5.87 12.80
CA MET A 141 16.95 5.09 13.24
C MET A 141 18.11 5.04 12.22
N GLY A 142 18.06 5.83 11.16
CA GLY A 142 19.11 5.87 10.14
C GLY A 142 19.15 4.66 9.21
N SER A 143 18.05 3.91 9.06
CA SER A 143 18.02 2.70 8.20
C SER A 143 18.49 2.94 6.76
N VAL A 144 18.21 4.13 6.20
CA VAL A 144 18.64 4.52 4.86
C VAL A 144 20.13 4.82 4.75
N PHE A 145 20.80 5.13 5.87
CA PHE A 145 22.23 5.42 5.89
C PHE A 145 23.06 4.19 5.51
N LEU A 146 22.59 2.99 5.84
CA LEU A 146 23.22 1.73 5.41
C LEU A 146 23.24 1.58 3.88
N SER A 147 22.17 2.03 3.21
CA SER A 147 22.10 2.05 1.75
C SER A 147 23.01 3.11 1.11
N LEU A 148 23.52 4.10 1.87
CA LEU A 148 24.48 5.11 1.40
C LEU A 148 25.95 4.67 1.56
N ALA A 149 26.21 3.54 2.20
CA ALA A 149 27.58 3.11 2.54
C ALA A 149 28.52 2.97 1.33
N TYR A 150 28.00 2.73 0.12
CA TYR A 150 28.82 2.59 -1.08
C TYR A 150 29.44 3.90 -1.58
N ILE A 151 28.92 5.05 -1.16
CA ILE A 151 29.38 6.39 -1.58
C ILE A 151 29.75 7.29 -0.39
N ALA A 152 29.77 6.73 0.81
CA ALA A 152 29.84 7.44 2.09
C ALA A 152 31.03 8.40 2.21
N GLU A 153 32.21 7.99 1.73
CA GLU A 153 33.45 8.81 1.81
C GLU A 153 33.40 10.06 0.93
N SER A 154 32.45 10.12 0.00
CA SER A 154 32.37 11.19 -1.00
C SER A 154 31.16 12.10 -0.82
N ILE A 155 30.36 11.93 0.24
CA ILE A 155 29.17 12.76 0.48
C ILE A 155 29.21 13.37 1.87
N THR A 156 28.45 14.45 2.07
CA THR A 156 28.20 14.99 3.42
C THR A 156 26.75 14.78 3.80
N LEU A 157 26.51 14.07 4.91
CA LEU A 157 25.18 13.78 5.43
C LEU A 157 24.75 14.85 6.44
N TYR A 158 23.55 15.38 6.26
CA TYR A 158 22.88 16.28 7.18
C TYR A 158 21.54 15.69 7.59
N GLY A 159 21.11 15.94 8.82
CA GLY A 159 19.78 15.51 9.21
C GLY A 159 19.35 15.99 10.58
N GLU A 160 18.04 15.94 10.79
CA GLU A 160 17.38 16.24 12.05
C GLU A 160 16.42 15.11 12.43
N GLU A 161 16.34 14.79 13.72
CA GLU A 161 15.42 13.80 14.28
C GLU A 161 14.90 14.30 15.63
N LEU A 162 13.60 14.14 15.87
CA LEU A 162 12.97 14.64 17.09
C LEU A 162 13.31 13.75 18.30
N ASP A 163 13.36 12.44 18.11
CA ASP A 163 13.59 11.49 19.19
C ASP A 163 15.10 11.28 19.46
N PRO A 164 15.59 11.61 20.67
CA PRO A 164 17.01 11.46 21.01
C PRO A 164 17.53 10.03 20.91
N LYS A 165 16.70 9.01 21.20
CA LYS A 165 17.11 7.61 21.15
C LYS A 165 17.20 7.10 19.72
N LEU A 166 16.26 7.49 18.85
CA LEU A 166 16.36 7.21 17.41
C LEU A 166 17.61 7.86 16.83
N SER A 167 17.87 9.12 17.23
CA SER A 167 19.07 9.86 16.82
C SER A 167 20.37 9.18 17.25
N LEU A 168 20.44 8.71 18.49
CA LEU A 168 21.58 7.94 18.99
C LEU A 168 21.85 6.69 18.13
N ILE A 169 20.81 5.89 17.86
CA ILE A 169 20.92 4.69 17.00
C ILE A 169 21.41 5.10 15.61
N ALA A 170 20.82 6.13 15.01
CA ALA A 170 21.17 6.60 13.68
C ALA A 170 22.62 7.08 13.56
N ARG A 171 23.15 7.75 14.60
CA ARG A 171 24.56 8.18 14.64
C ARG A 171 25.52 6.99 14.68
N ILE A 172 25.18 5.92 15.40
CA ILE A 172 25.97 4.66 15.36
C ILE A 172 25.84 3.98 14.00
N VAL A 173 24.64 3.95 13.41
CA VAL A 173 24.42 3.41 12.06
C VAL A 173 25.20 4.20 11.00
N ALA A 174 25.29 5.52 11.12
CA ALA A 174 26.12 6.36 10.25
C ALA A 174 27.61 5.98 10.36
N LYS A 175 28.13 5.79 11.58
CA LYS A 175 29.50 5.29 11.81
C LYS A 175 29.73 3.91 11.21
N LEU A 176 28.76 2.99 11.37
CA LEU A 176 28.79 1.66 10.73
C LEU A 176 28.78 1.72 9.21
N SER A 177 28.23 2.78 8.64
CA SER A 177 28.12 3.01 7.19
C SER A 177 29.27 3.86 6.64
N ALA A 178 30.30 4.15 7.46
CA ALA A 178 31.44 5.02 7.12
C ALA A 178 31.05 6.46 6.72
N LEU A 179 29.90 6.96 7.19
CA LEU A 179 29.43 8.33 6.96
C LEU A 179 30.06 9.29 7.99
N GLU A 180 31.38 9.42 7.93
CA GLU A 180 32.16 10.21 8.88
C GLU A 180 31.88 11.71 8.77
N SER A 181 31.63 12.20 7.54
CA SER A 181 31.20 13.56 7.28
C SER A 181 29.68 13.70 7.49
N SER A 182 29.24 13.61 8.74
CA SER A 182 27.82 13.74 9.11
C SER A 182 27.54 14.82 10.16
N GLN A 183 26.45 15.56 9.97
CA GLN A 183 25.90 16.54 10.90
C GLN A 183 24.45 16.16 11.22
N LEU A 184 24.29 15.34 12.25
CA LEU A 184 23.01 14.80 12.70
C LEU A 184 22.62 15.42 14.05
N TYR A 185 21.46 16.05 14.11
CA TYR A 185 20.99 16.77 15.30
C TYR A 185 19.68 16.23 15.84
N VAL A 186 19.55 16.24 17.17
CA VAL A 186 18.26 16.06 17.83
C VAL A 186 17.54 17.41 17.80
N ASN A 187 16.43 17.51 17.06
CA ASN A 187 15.75 18.77 16.87
C ASN A 187 14.26 18.64 16.51
N ASP A 188 13.47 19.66 16.86
CA ASP A 188 12.15 19.90 16.29
C ASP A 188 12.25 20.87 15.12
N ILE A 189 12.25 20.31 13.89
CA ILE A 189 12.35 21.08 12.64
C ILE A 189 11.22 22.10 12.44
N LEU A 190 10.09 21.92 13.13
CA LEU A 190 8.91 22.76 13.02
C LEU A 190 9.06 24.01 13.87
N ALA A 191 9.65 23.86 15.07
CA ALA A 191 9.88 24.96 15.98
C ALA A 191 11.15 25.75 15.62
N HIS A 192 12.28 25.05 15.42
CA HIS A 192 13.59 25.67 15.35
C HIS A 192 14.50 24.97 14.32
N PRO A 193 14.29 25.13 13.01
CA PRO A 193 15.17 24.53 12.00
C PRO A 193 16.63 24.99 12.21
N ILE A 194 17.57 24.05 12.34
CA ILE A 194 18.97 24.37 12.68
C ILE A 194 19.77 24.81 11.46
N PHE A 195 19.43 24.32 10.27
CA PHE A 195 20.19 24.58 9.05
C PHE A 195 19.79 25.88 8.35
N THR A 196 19.95 27.02 9.02
CA THR A 196 19.69 28.36 8.47
C THR A 196 20.98 29.05 8.01
N GLN A 197 20.83 30.08 7.19
CA GLN A 197 21.89 30.96 6.70
C GLN A 197 21.34 32.38 6.51
N ASP A 198 22.19 33.39 6.33
CA ASP A 198 21.76 34.80 6.24
C ASP A 198 20.66 35.04 5.20
N SER A 199 20.68 34.28 4.10
CA SER A 199 19.71 34.35 3.01
C SER A 199 18.53 33.35 3.14
N GLY A 200 18.25 32.86 4.36
CA GLY A 200 17.14 31.94 4.64
C GLY A 200 17.62 30.55 5.08
N TYR A 201 17.32 29.53 4.28
CA TYR A 201 17.62 28.13 4.62
C TYR A 201 18.82 27.63 3.83
N LYS A 202 19.69 26.84 4.49
CA LYS A 202 20.80 26.16 3.82
C LYS A 202 20.26 25.23 2.74
N LYS A 203 20.84 25.31 1.55
CA LYS A 203 20.49 24.44 0.42
C LYS A 203 21.34 23.18 0.42
N PHE A 204 20.70 22.03 0.20
CA PHE A 204 21.36 20.74 0.04
C PHE A 204 21.13 20.20 -1.37
N ASP A 205 22.14 19.55 -1.93
CA ASP A 205 22.05 18.99 -3.29
C ASP A 205 20.90 17.98 -3.37
N LYS A 206 20.81 17.11 -2.37
CA LYS A 206 19.90 15.97 -2.34
C LYS A 206 19.09 15.96 -1.05
N ILE A 207 17.80 15.65 -1.14
CA ILE A 207 16.94 15.46 0.03
C ILE A 207 16.27 14.09 -0.03
N LEU A 208 16.27 13.37 1.10
CA LEU A 208 15.52 12.13 1.26
C LEU A 208 14.59 12.25 2.45
N CYS A 209 13.31 11.97 2.27
CA CYS A 209 12.33 12.13 3.32
C CYS A 209 11.29 10.99 3.32
N ASN A 210 11.28 10.20 4.40
CA ASN A 210 10.19 9.29 4.74
C ASN A 210 9.53 9.80 6.04
N PRO A 211 8.54 10.70 5.93
CA PRO A 211 8.04 11.43 7.08
C PRO A 211 7.11 10.61 7.97
N PRO A 212 7.01 10.94 9.27
CA PRO A 212 6.05 10.30 10.17
C PRO A 212 4.61 10.64 9.76
N LEU A 213 3.76 9.62 9.62
CA LEU A 213 2.38 9.77 9.15
C LEU A 213 1.37 10.14 10.24
N ASN A 214 1.74 9.99 11.51
CA ASN A 214 0.87 10.20 12.67
C ASN A 214 1.45 11.23 13.66
N ALA A 215 2.26 12.18 13.17
CA ALA A 215 2.82 13.22 14.03
C ALA A 215 1.69 14.15 14.53
N HIS A 216 1.58 14.32 15.86
CA HIS A 216 0.76 15.38 16.44
C HIS A 216 1.48 16.71 16.25
N LEU A 217 1.24 17.34 15.10
CA LEU A 217 1.86 18.61 14.76
C LEU A 217 1.19 19.74 15.55
N GLY A 218 2.00 20.56 16.23
CA GLY A 218 1.54 21.80 16.87
C GLY A 218 1.18 22.85 15.83
N THR A 219 0.01 22.71 15.19
CA THR A 219 -0.35 23.49 13.99
C THR A 219 -0.47 25.00 14.22
N GLU A 220 -0.59 25.44 15.47
CA GLU A 220 -0.65 26.87 15.82
C GLU A 220 0.68 27.59 15.54
N LEU A 221 1.82 26.89 15.71
CA LEU A 221 3.16 27.46 15.49
C LEU A 221 3.49 27.66 14.00
N LEU A 222 2.72 27.05 13.10
CA LEU A 222 3.02 27.00 11.67
C LEU A 222 2.38 28.16 10.89
N LYS A 223 1.51 28.96 11.51
CA LYS A 223 0.79 30.04 10.82
C LYS A 223 1.69 31.21 10.43
N ASP A 224 2.68 31.52 11.26
CA ASP A 224 3.57 32.67 11.10
C ASP A 224 4.90 32.30 10.42
N ASP A 225 5.06 31.03 10.05
CA ASP A 225 6.27 30.51 9.40
C ASP A 225 6.11 30.51 7.88
N GLU A 226 6.99 31.24 7.19
CA GLU A 226 6.94 31.43 5.74
C GLU A 226 6.98 30.10 4.97
N ARG A 227 7.68 29.07 5.48
CA ARG A 227 7.76 27.73 4.88
C ARG A 227 6.37 27.11 4.70
N PHE A 228 5.44 27.46 5.58
CA PHE A 228 4.10 26.89 5.65
C PHE A 228 3.02 27.90 5.28
N SER A 229 3.37 29.07 4.73
CA SER A 229 2.43 30.09 4.28
C SER A 229 1.41 29.58 3.25
N THR A 230 1.81 28.64 2.39
CA THR A 230 0.93 27.96 1.43
C THR A 230 0.12 26.81 2.04
N ALA A 231 0.38 26.47 3.31
CA ALA A 231 -0.02 25.22 3.95
C ALA A 231 -1.34 25.27 4.73
N GLY A 232 -1.87 26.45 5.09
CA GLY A 232 -3.19 26.61 5.73
C GLY A 232 -3.61 25.47 6.69
N SER A 233 -4.77 24.87 6.47
CA SER A 233 -5.30 23.71 7.23
C SER A 233 -4.78 22.32 6.76
N LEU A 234 -3.88 22.25 5.77
CA LEU A 234 -3.35 21.01 5.16
C LEU A 234 -2.71 20.05 6.17
N ILE A 235 -2.14 20.65 7.21
CA ILE A 235 -1.24 20.05 8.18
C ILE A 235 -1.94 19.01 9.08
N LYS A 236 -3.26 19.14 9.28
CA LYS A 236 -4.00 18.27 10.21
C LYS A 236 -4.32 16.88 9.67
N THR A 237 -4.41 16.72 8.35
CA THR A 237 -4.82 15.44 7.73
C THR A 237 -3.63 14.70 7.12
N TYR A 238 -2.65 15.44 6.59
CA TYR A 238 -1.48 14.90 5.92
C TYR A 238 -0.18 15.50 6.49
N PRO A 239 0.28 15.06 7.69
CA PRO A 239 1.47 15.60 8.33
C PRO A 239 2.74 15.44 7.49
N GLU A 240 2.79 14.45 6.58
CA GLU A 240 3.89 14.26 5.64
C GLU A 240 4.17 15.49 4.75
N LEU A 241 3.14 16.30 4.46
CA LEU A 241 3.29 17.47 3.59
C LEU A 241 4.02 18.61 4.27
N VAL A 242 4.06 18.63 5.60
CA VAL A 242 4.82 19.62 6.36
C VAL A 242 6.30 19.34 6.21
N PHE A 243 6.71 18.07 6.28
CA PHE A 243 8.07 17.66 5.99
C PHE A 243 8.46 17.92 4.53
N LEU A 244 7.53 17.71 3.58
CA LEU A 244 7.74 18.11 2.19
C LEU A 244 8.01 19.62 2.09
N LEU A 245 7.12 20.47 2.59
CA LEU A 245 7.26 21.93 2.53
C LEU A 245 8.55 22.43 3.20
N HIS A 246 8.85 21.92 4.40
CA HIS A 246 10.11 22.16 5.08
C HIS A 246 11.30 21.82 4.16
N SER A 247 11.27 20.64 3.56
CA SER A 247 12.33 20.18 2.66
C SER A 247 12.46 21.02 1.40
N LEU A 248 11.35 21.54 0.84
CA LEU A 248 11.41 22.43 -0.31
C LEU A 248 12.15 23.74 0.02
N ALA A 249 12.07 24.22 1.26
CA ALA A 249 12.85 25.38 1.70
C ALA A 249 14.38 25.09 1.68
N HIS A 250 14.77 23.82 1.84
CA HIS A 250 16.17 23.36 1.81
C HIS A 250 16.61 22.76 0.45
N LEU A 251 15.70 22.61 -0.51
CA LEU A 251 15.96 21.94 -1.78
C LEU A 251 16.96 22.72 -2.64
N GLY A 252 18.06 22.07 -3.03
CA GLY A 252 19.07 22.58 -3.95
C GLY A 252 18.96 21.98 -5.36
N LYS A 253 19.02 20.64 -5.50
CA LYS A 253 18.91 19.98 -6.83
C LYS A 253 17.76 18.99 -6.93
N LYS A 254 17.70 17.98 -6.05
CA LYS A 254 16.72 16.88 -6.14
C LYS A 254 16.27 16.40 -4.77
N GLY A 255 14.98 16.08 -4.62
CA GLY A 255 14.43 15.48 -3.41
C GLY A 255 13.56 14.27 -3.74
N VAL A 256 13.59 13.25 -2.88
CA VAL A 256 12.70 12.08 -3.00
C VAL A 256 11.91 11.92 -1.71
N PHE A 257 10.59 11.96 -1.86
CA PHE A 257 9.63 12.01 -0.76
C PHE A 257 8.69 10.80 -0.81
N ILE A 258 8.53 10.10 0.29
CA ILE A 258 7.50 9.07 0.41
C ILE A 258 6.21 9.75 0.84
N VAL A 259 5.17 9.67 0.02
CA VAL A 259 3.87 10.30 0.28
C VAL A 259 2.74 9.30 0.12
N ARG A 260 1.67 9.47 0.89
CA ARG A 260 0.45 8.67 0.70
C ARG A 260 -0.22 9.04 -0.62
N ASN A 261 -0.74 8.05 -1.36
CA ASN A 261 -1.38 8.29 -2.66
C ASN A 261 -2.55 9.27 -2.59
N GLN A 262 -3.21 9.38 -1.42
CA GLN A 262 -4.28 10.36 -1.22
C GLN A 262 -3.81 11.82 -1.38
N THR A 263 -2.54 12.12 -1.06
CA THR A 263 -1.96 13.46 -1.26
C THR A 263 -1.82 13.84 -2.73
N LEU A 264 -1.87 12.85 -3.63
CA LEU A 264 -1.79 13.03 -5.08
C LEU A 264 -3.18 13.15 -5.75
N MET A 265 -4.28 13.15 -4.98
CA MET A 265 -5.65 13.08 -5.51
C MET A 265 -6.60 14.21 -5.07
N LYS A 266 -7.73 14.32 -5.79
CA LYS A 266 -8.73 15.41 -5.79
C LYS A 266 -9.42 15.75 -4.46
N SER A 267 -9.55 14.82 -3.51
CA SER A 267 -10.52 14.92 -2.40
C SER A 267 -10.08 15.81 -1.23
N SER A 268 -9.10 16.68 -1.42
CA SER A 268 -8.26 17.11 -0.32
C SER A 268 -7.83 18.59 -0.48
N LEU A 269 -7.63 19.30 0.65
CA LEU A 269 -7.26 20.72 0.70
C LEU A 269 -5.92 21.02 -0.04
N GLU A 270 -5.14 19.96 -0.31
CA GLU A 270 -3.79 19.89 -0.87
C GLU A 270 -3.70 20.25 -2.36
N LYS A 271 -4.85 20.50 -3.01
CA LYS A 271 -4.90 20.94 -4.41
C LYS A 271 -3.95 22.11 -4.68
N ARG A 272 -3.91 23.11 -3.79
CA ARG A 272 -3.05 24.30 -3.97
C ARG A 272 -1.56 23.94 -4.04
N LEU A 273 -1.11 23.00 -3.22
CA LEU A 273 0.28 22.56 -3.24
C LEU A 273 0.61 21.84 -4.55
N ARG A 274 -0.28 20.95 -5.01
CA ARG A 274 -0.07 20.23 -6.29
C ARG A 274 -0.08 21.17 -7.49
N ASP A 275 -1.03 22.11 -7.53
CA ASP A 275 -1.10 23.13 -8.57
C ASP A 275 0.22 23.91 -8.61
N LYS A 276 0.68 24.41 -7.45
CA LYS A 276 1.95 25.13 -7.32
C LYS A 276 3.17 24.31 -7.77
N LEU A 277 3.27 23.04 -7.34
CA LEU A 277 4.37 22.17 -7.76
C LEU A 277 4.38 21.90 -9.27
N CYS A 278 3.21 21.87 -9.92
CA CYS A 278 3.11 21.74 -11.38
C CYS A 278 3.44 23.06 -12.09
N GLU A 279 2.93 24.19 -11.59
CA GLU A 279 3.18 25.53 -12.12
C GLU A 279 4.67 25.90 -12.05
N ASP A 280 5.31 25.58 -10.93
CA ASP A 280 6.75 25.81 -10.71
C ASP A 280 7.65 24.75 -11.39
N GLU A 281 7.07 23.85 -12.21
CA GLU A 281 7.75 22.75 -12.91
C GLU A 281 8.64 21.89 -11.99
N MET A 282 8.18 21.64 -10.76
CA MET A 282 8.99 21.03 -9.71
C MET A 282 8.92 19.50 -9.65
N ILE A 283 7.95 18.88 -10.32
CA ILE A 283 7.76 17.43 -10.24
C ILE A 283 8.56 16.76 -11.37
N GLU A 284 9.57 15.97 -11.00
CA GLU A 284 10.38 15.19 -11.96
C GLU A 284 9.71 13.86 -12.30
N ALA A 285 9.28 13.15 -11.25
CA ALA A 285 8.68 11.84 -11.40
C ALA A 285 7.72 11.48 -10.25
N ILE A 286 6.78 10.60 -10.55
CA ILE A 286 5.90 9.97 -9.58
C ILE A 286 5.96 8.46 -9.80
N ILE A 287 6.40 7.74 -8.77
CA ILE A 287 6.58 6.29 -8.81
C ILE A 287 5.60 5.67 -7.81
N GLU A 288 4.54 5.07 -8.32
CA GLU A 288 3.50 4.46 -7.49
C GLU A 288 3.93 3.08 -7.03
N LEU A 289 3.99 2.88 -5.71
CA LEU A 289 4.50 1.64 -5.12
C LEU A 289 3.40 0.58 -5.01
N PRO A 290 3.78 -0.71 -4.87
CA PRO A 290 2.84 -1.77 -4.52
C PRO A 290 2.04 -1.44 -3.25
N LYS A 291 0.79 -1.90 -3.22
CA LYS A 291 0.00 -1.86 -1.97
C LYS A 291 0.66 -2.69 -0.89
N ASN A 292 0.41 -2.38 0.38
CA ASN A 292 0.94 -3.14 1.53
C ASN A 292 2.48 -3.31 1.52
N ILE A 293 3.23 -2.39 0.90
CA ILE A 293 4.70 -2.43 0.83
C ILE A 293 5.36 -2.01 2.15
N PHE A 294 4.68 -1.17 2.93
CA PHE A 294 5.07 -0.80 4.29
C PHE A 294 4.33 -1.66 5.31
N PRO A 295 5.05 -2.49 6.09
CA PRO A 295 4.44 -3.31 7.11
C PRO A 295 3.63 -2.51 8.12
N HIS A 296 2.46 -3.04 8.46
CA HIS A 296 1.50 -2.53 9.44
C HIS A 296 0.90 -1.16 9.13
N GLN A 297 1.13 -0.64 7.93
CA GLN A 297 0.50 0.57 7.41
C GLN A 297 -0.54 0.18 6.35
N SER A 298 -1.75 0.69 6.47
CA SER A 298 -2.87 0.39 5.55
C SER A 298 -2.97 1.36 4.37
N HIS A 299 -1.98 2.24 4.21
CA HIS A 299 -1.95 3.24 3.15
C HIS A 299 -1.21 2.72 1.91
N ASP A 300 -1.62 3.23 0.75
CA ASP A 300 -0.89 3.08 -0.50
C ASP A 300 0.03 4.30 -0.65
N PHE A 301 1.26 4.07 -1.14
CA PHE A 301 2.32 5.07 -1.17
C PHE A 301 2.90 5.26 -2.56
N SER A 302 3.42 6.46 -2.79
CA SER A 302 4.20 6.79 -3.98
C SER A 302 5.49 7.48 -3.56
N LEU A 303 6.51 7.39 -4.42
CA LEU A 303 7.65 8.27 -4.37
C LEU A 303 7.35 9.50 -5.22
N LEU A 304 7.38 10.68 -4.59
CA LEU A 304 7.34 11.96 -5.26
C LEU A 304 8.78 12.45 -5.42
N VAL A 305 9.26 12.52 -6.66
CA VAL A 305 10.59 13.04 -7.00
C VAL A 305 10.46 14.48 -7.42
N ILE A 306 11.14 15.37 -6.71
CA ILE A 306 11.13 16.81 -6.92
C ILE A 306 12.49 17.28 -7.42
N SER A 307 12.51 18.08 -8.47
CA SER A 307 13.68 18.84 -8.93
C SER A 307 13.21 20.04 -9.76
N HIS A 308 14.10 20.89 -10.24
CA HIS A 308 13.70 22.14 -10.90
C HIS A 308 13.54 22.00 -12.43
N ASN A 309 12.64 22.80 -13.03
CA ASN A 309 12.48 22.99 -14.48
C ASN A 309 12.07 21.73 -15.28
N ASN A 310 11.19 20.92 -14.71
CA ASN A 310 10.69 19.69 -15.33
C ASN A 310 9.47 19.95 -16.21
N LYS A 311 9.67 20.14 -17.52
CA LYS A 311 8.55 20.35 -18.49
C LYS A 311 7.66 19.12 -18.70
N GLN A 312 8.09 17.96 -18.22
CA GLN A 312 7.40 16.68 -18.33
C GLN A 312 7.57 15.89 -17.03
N ILE A 313 6.53 15.20 -16.60
CA ILE A 313 6.53 14.35 -15.41
C ILE A 313 6.61 12.89 -15.84
N LEU A 314 7.62 12.17 -15.34
CA LEU A 314 7.72 10.73 -15.53
C LEU A 314 6.81 10.00 -14.54
N HIS A 315 5.85 9.24 -15.04
CA HIS A 315 5.02 8.36 -14.23
C HIS A 315 5.54 6.94 -14.37
N ILE A 316 5.80 6.26 -13.25
CA ILE A 316 6.14 4.82 -13.22
C ILE A 316 5.14 4.12 -12.31
N ASP A 317 4.37 3.19 -12.87
CA ASP A 317 3.46 2.33 -12.13
C ASP A 317 4.18 1.04 -11.70
N ALA A 318 4.78 1.10 -10.51
CA ALA A 318 5.38 -0.07 -9.85
C ALA A 318 4.36 -0.83 -8.98
N SER A 319 3.06 -0.55 -9.08
CA SER A 319 2.04 -1.19 -8.25
C SER A 319 1.64 -2.59 -8.75
N SER A 320 2.06 -2.96 -9.96
CA SER A 320 1.73 -4.26 -10.58
C SER A 320 2.50 -5.43 -9.97
N GLU A 321 1.96 -6.66 -10.11
CA GLU A 321 2.59 -7.91 -9.63
C GLU A 321 3.99 -8.16 -10.24
N HIS A 322 4.35 -7.45 -11.31
CA HIS A 322 5.69 -7.50 -11.89
C HIS A 322 6.77 -6.96 -10.95
N PHE A 323 6.41 -6.02 -10.07
CA PHE A 323 7.35 -5.33 -9.19
C PHE A 323 7.24 -5.74 -7.72
N TYR A 324 6.42 -6.74 -7.38
CA TYR A 324 6.40 -7.25 -6.01
C TYR A 324 6.21 -8.75 -5.88
N THR A 325 6.74 -9.28 -4.79
CA THR A 325 6.37 -10.61 -4.27
C THR A 325 5.67 -10.48 -2.93
N LYS A 326 4.79 -11.42 -2.61
CA LYS A 326 4.15 -11.46 -1.29
C LYS A 326 5.11 -11.99 -0.23
N ASP A 327 5.08 -11.37 0.95
CA ASP A 327 5.74 -11.80 2.19
C ASP A 327 4.72 -11.77 3.32
N GLY A 328 3.98 -12.87 3.46
CA GLY A 328 2.81 -12.95 4.33
C GLY A 328 1.68 -12.03 3.84
N LYS A 329 1.31 -11.04 4.67
CA LYS A 329 0.27 -10.05 4.35
C LYS A 329 0.80 -8.77 3.70
N TYR A 330 2.11 -8.66 3.56
CA TYR A 330 2.78 -7.50 2.97
C TYR A 330 3.41 -7.86 1.63
N ASN A 331 3.76 -6.84 0.87
CA ASN A 331 4.49 -6.98 -0.39
C ASN A 331 5.95 -6.55 -0.18
N ARG A 332 6.87 -7.21 -0.89
CA ARG A 332 8.28 -6.82 -1.00
C ARG A 332 8.56 -6.43 -2.44
N LEU A 333 9.19 -5.28 -2.62
CA LEU A 333 9.53 -4.76 -3.95
C LEU A 333 10.60 -5.65 -4.60
N ILE A 334 10.40 -5.99 -5.87
CA ILE A 334 11.36 -6.72 -6.72
C ILE A 334 11.56 -5.94 -8.01
N ASN A 335 12.50 -6.37 -8.85
CA ASN A 335 12.81 -5.72 -10.13
C ASN A 335 13.18 -4.23 -10.00
N ILE A 336 13.84 -3.87 -8.88
CA ILE A 336 14.26 -2.49 -8.56
C ILE A 336 15.13 -1.91 -9.68
N GLN A 337 16.03 -2.70 -10.26
CA GLN A 337 16.91 -2.27 -11.35
C GLN A 337 16.14 -1.86 -12.61
N GLU A 338 14.99 -2.49 -12.87
CA GLU A 338 14.12 -2.10 -13.99
C GLU A 338 13.45 -0.76 -13.69
N ILE A 339 12.95 -0.55 -12.47
CA ILE A 339 12.38 0.76 -12.05
C ILE A 339 13.44 1.86 -12.19
N LEU A 340 14.66 1.61 -11.72
CA LEU A 340 15.79 2.54 -11.83
C LEU A 340 16.16 2.81 -13.29
N HIS A 341 16.16 1.79 -14.14
CA HIS A 341 16.40 1.95 -15.57
C HIS A 341 15.31 2.82 -16.23
N LEU A 342 14.03 2.54 -15.96
CA LEU A 342 12.90 3.34 -16.47
C LEU A 342 13.01 4.80 -16.02
N TYR A 343 13.41 5.03 -14.78
CA TYR A 343 13.61 6.36 -14.22
C TYR A 343 14.77 7.11 -14.90
N HIS A 344 15.97 6.53 -14.90
CA HIS A 344 17.18 7.17 -15.44
C HIS A 344 17.13 7.39 -16.94
N ALA A 345 16.57 6.43 -17.68
CA ALA A 345 16.41 6.56 -19.13
C ALA A 345 15.19 7.39 -19.53
N LYS A 346 14.29 7.72 -18.59
CA LYS A 346 12.97 8.32 -18.83
C LYS A 346 12.19 7.57 -19.94
N SER A 347 12.37 6.25 -20.00
CA SER A 347 11.84 5.40 -21.07
C SER A 347 10.33 5.25 -20.95
N GLN A 348 9.65 5.20 -22.09
CA GLN A 348 8.25 4.78 -22.17
C GLN A 348 8.17 3.24 -22.21
N SER A 349 7.27 2.67 -21.42
CA SER A 349 7.08 1.22 -21.32
C SER A 349 5.63 0.90 -20.91
N PRO A 350 5.24 -0.38 -20.80
CA PRO A 350 3.96 -0.75 -20.20
C PRO A 350 3.80 -0.30 -18.74
N TYR A 351 4.88 0.10 -18.08
CA TYR A 351 4.91 0.53 -16.67
C TYR A 351 5.31 1.99 -16.50
N SER A 352 5.59 2.72 -17.59
CA SER A 352 6.06 4.10 -17.49
C SER A 352 5.61 4.97 -18.66
N ASN A 353 5.31 6.23 -18.35
CA ASN A 353 4.95 7.23 -19.34
C ASN A 353 5.50 8.61 -18.98
N LEU A 354 6.09 9.29 -19.95
CA LEU A 354 6.56 10.67 -19.79
C LEU A 354 5.47 11.63 -20.29
N THR A 355 4.83 12.33 -19.36
CA THR A 355 3.66 13.16 -19.65
C THR A 355 4.04 14.64 -19.65
N PRO A 356 3.81 15.40 -20.74
CA PRO A 356 4.02 16.85 -20.74
C PRO A 356 3.15 17.57 -19.70
N ILE A 357 3.68 18.60 -19.03
CA ILE A 357 2.94 19.37 -18.00
C ILE A 357 1.59 19.88 -18.51
N ILE A 358 1.51 20.33 -19.77
CA ILE A 358 0.26 20.81 -20.37
C ILE A 358 -0.85 19.74 -20.44
N SER A 359 -0.49 18.47 -20.35
CA SER A 359 -1.40 17.32 -20.36
C SER A 359 -1.62 16.72 -18.97
N ILE A 360 -1.03 17.29 -17.92
CA ILE A 360 -1.21 16.84 -16.54
C ILE A 360 -2.54 17.34 -16.00
N ASN A 361 -3.22 16.49 -15.25
CA ASN A 361 -4.34 16.86 -14.40
C ASN A 361 -3.84 16.96 -12.94
N PRO A 362 -3.65 18.17 -12.39
CA PRO A 362 -3.20 18.35 -11.00
C PRO A 362 -4.14 17.75 -9.94
N GLN A 363 -5.35 17.34 -10.34
CA GLN A 363 -6.30 16.68 -9.44
C GLN A 363 -6.05 15.17 -9.29
N ASP A 364 -5.28 14.54 -10.16
CA ASP A 364 -4.82 13.16 -10.00
C ASP A 364 -3.44 13.03 -10.62
N LEU A 365 -2.42 12.94 -9.78
CA LEU A 365 -1.03 12.80 -10.19
C LEU A 365 -0.53 11.34 -10.07
N ARG A 366 -1.40 10.37 -9.75
CA ARG A 366 -0.97 8.98 -9.57
C ARG A 366 -0.50 8.34 -10.87
N ALA A 367 0.50 7.47 -10.79
CA ALA A 367 1.18 6.96 -11.97
C ALA A 367 0.26 6.12 -12.87
N HIS A 368 -0.59 5.27 -12.31
CA HIS A 368 -1.53 4.46 -13.11
C HIS A 368 -2.50 5.28 -13.95
N SER A 369 -2.77 6.55 -13.59
CA SER A 369 -3.63 7.44 -14.38
C SER A 369 -2.97 7.91 -15.68
N TYR A 370 -1.64 7.78 -15.80
CA TYR A 370 -0.85 8.25 -16.94
C TYR A 370 -0.07 7.13 -17.66
N VAL A 371 0.17 6.01 -16.99
CA VAL A 371 0.73 4.82 -17.62
C VAL A 371 -0.42 4.09 -18.34
N LYS A 372 -0.31 3.96 -19.66
CA LYS A 372 -1.31 3.24 -20.45
C LYS A 372 -1.43 1.81 -19.90
N GLU A 373 -2.64 1.41 -19.49
CA GLU A 373 -2.96 0.01 -19.25
C GLU A 373 -2.42 -0.84 -20.41
N ARG A 374 -1.90 -2.01 -20.06
CA ARG A 374 -1.50 -3.10 -20.97
C ARG A 374 -2.18 -2.94 -22.33
N ALA A 375 -1.38 -2.83 -23.38
CA ALA A 375 -1.79 -3.43 -24.64
C ALA A 375 -1.98 -4.93 -24.36
N THR A 376 -3.22 -5.31 -24.04
CA THR A 376 -3.69 -6.65 -24.35
C THR A 376 -3.32 -6.91 -25.81
N PRO A 377 -2.77 -8.10 -26.13
CA PRO A 377 -2.30 -8.38 -27.47
C PRO A 377 -3.45 -8.17 -28.47
N ALA A 378 -3.17 -7.34 -29.46
CA ALA A 378 -4.02 -6.93 -30.58
C ALA A 378 -5.30 -6.14 -30.22
N LYS A 379 -5.56 -5.11 -31.05
CA LYS A 379 -6.81 -4.36 -31.14
C LYS A 379 -8.02 -5.25 -30.82
N SER A 380 -8.59 -5.08 -29.63
CA SER A 380 -9.91 -5.59 -29.29
C SER A 380 -10.78 -4.38 -29.00
N THR A 381 -11.81 -4.24 -29.81
CA THR A 381 -12.91 -3.30 -29.74
C THR A 381 -13.77 -3.50 -28.48
N ALA A 382 -13.17 -3.45 -27.28
CA ALA A 382 -13.90 -3.63 -26.03
C ALA A 382 -14.74 -2.39 -25.67
N HIS A 383 -15.92 -2.62 -25.08
CA HIS A 383 -16.84 -1.62 -24.56
C HIS A 383 -16.88 -1.69 -23.04
N THR A 384 -17.05 -0.58 -22.33
CA THR A 384 -17.42 -0.65 -20.89
C THR A 384 -18.91 -0.99 -20.74
N LEU A 385 -19.34 -1.41 -19.54
CA LEU A 385 -20.79 -1.53 -19.26
C LEU A 385 -21.53 -0.21 -19.49
N ARG A 386 -20.88 0.92 -19.22
CA ARG A 386 -21.44 2.25 -19.51
C ARG A 386 -21.63 2.47 -21.01
N ASP A 387 -20.65 2.09 -21.83
CA ASP A 387 -20.72 2.24 -23.29
C ASP A 387 -21.83 1.36 -23.90
N LEU A 388 -22.13 0.22 -23.29
CA LEU A 388 -23.25 -0.66 -23.66
C LEU A 388 -24.62 -0.15 -23.18
N GLY A 389 -24.67 1.01 -22.51
CA GLY A 389 -25.91 1.62 -22.02
C GLY A 389 -26.54 0.84 -20.84
N ILE A 390 -25.75 0.10 -20.07
CA ILE A 390 -26.24 -0.68 -18.94
C ILE A 390 -26.56 0.24 -17.76
N GLU A 391 -27.81 0.25 -17.34
CA GLU A 391 -28.23 0.92 -16.10
C GLU A 391 -27.85 0.04 -14.90
N ILE A 392 -27.12 0.62 -13.94
CA ILE A 392 -26.65 -0.08 -12.74
C ILE A 392 -27.26 0.56 -11.50
N PHE A 393 -28.01 -0.22 -10.73
CA PHE A 393 -28.59 0.24 -9.47
C PHE A 393 -28.58 -0.86 -8.41
N ARG A 394 -28.68 -0.47 -7.13
CA ARG A 394 -28.76 -1.41 -6.01
C ARG A 394 -30.21 -1.69 -5.66
N GLY A 395 -30.47 -2.94 -5.29
CA GLY A 395 -31.73 -3.33 -4.69
C GLY A 395 -32.01 -2.60 -3.38
N GLN A 396 -33.27 -2.65 -2.94
CA GLN A 396 -33.74 -1.91 -1.79
C GLN A 396 -34.80 -2.71 -1.05
N ARG A 397 -34.77 -2.62 0.28
CA ARG A 397 -35.87 -3.13 1.10
C ARG A 397 -37.08 -2.20 0.95
N THR A 398 -38.19 -2.76 0.47
CA THR A 398 -39.41 -2.01 0.14
C THR A 398 -40.56 -2.24 1.12
N TYR A 399 -40.34 -3.00 2.19
CA TYR A 399 -41.38 -3.40 3.15
C TYR A 399 -40.85 -3.38 4.60
N GLY A 400 -41.77 -3.44 5.56
CA GLY A 400 -41.51 -3.37 6.99
C GLY A 400 -41.55 -1.93 7.52
N THR A 401 -42.31 -1.04 6.88
CA THR A 401 -42.43 0.37 7.30
C THR A 401 -43.88 0.74 7.61
N GLN A 402 -44.09 1.85 8.32
CA GLN A 402 -45.43 2.37 8.60
C GLN A 402 -46.18 2.85 7.32
N LYS A 403 -45.49 2.97 6.18
CA LYS A 403 -46.04 3.37 4.88
C LYS A 403 -46.43 2.18 3.99
N ASP A 404 -46.51 0.97 4.55
CA ASP A 404 -46.78 -0.24 3.79
C ASP A 404 -48.27 -0.37 3.44
N GLU A 405 -48.57 -0.41 2.15
CA GLU A 405 -49.91 -0.57 1.61
C GLU A 405 -50.12 -1.97 1.03
N ALA A 406 -51.37 -2.33 0.71
CA ALA A 406 -51.68 -3.56 0.00
C ALA A 406 -51.12 -3.50 -1.43
N ILE A 407 -50.16 -4.38 -1.73
CA ILE A 407 -49.55 -4.56 -3.04
C ILE A 407 -48.86 -5.92 -3.07
N GLU A 408 -49.19 -6.73 -4.07
CA GLU A 408 -48.59 -8.04 -4.28
C GLU A 408 -47.30 -7.92 -5.10
N PHE A 409 -46.21 -8.46 -4.60
CA PHE A 409 -44.92 -8.50 -5.30
C PHE A 409 -44.02 -9.64 -4.78
N PHE A 410 -42.99 -9.99 -5.55
CA PHE A 410 -41.93 -10.90 -5.11
C PHE A 410 -40.69 -10.15 -4.61
N ASP A 411 -40.15 -10.59 -3.47
CA ASP A 411 -38.88 -10.10 -2.92
C ASP A 411 -37.78 -11.12 -3.24
N ILE A 412 -36.97 -10.81 -4.24
CA ILE A 412 -35.96 -11.73 -4.79
C ILE A 412 -34.67 -11.60 -3.98
N GLY A 413 -34.21 -12.73 -3.45
CA GLY A 413 -32.92 -12.89 -2.78
C GLY A 413 -31.92 -13.71 -3.60
N ILE A 414 -30.69 -13.81 -3.08
CA ILE A 414 -29.63 -14.62 -3.68
C ILE A 414 -30.01 -16.11 -3.72
N ALA A 415 -30.85 -16.57 -2.77
CA ALA A 415 -31.33 -17.95 -2.72
C ALA A 415 -32.26 -18.30 -3.90
N ASP A 416 -32.85 -17.30 -4.56
CA ASP A 416 -33.69 -17.51 -5.74
C ASP A 416 -32.86 -17.63 -7.04
N PHE A 417 -31.55 -17.34 -7.01
CA PHE A 417 -30.72 -17.36 -8.22
C PHE A 417 -30.60 -18.79 -8.75
N ALA A 418 -31.04 -18.99 -9.99
CA ALA A 418 -30.74 -20.22 -10.71
C ALA A 418 -29.21 -20.36 -10.88
N PRO A 419 -28.65 -21.57 -10.71
CA PRO A 419 -27.21 -21.81 -10.83
C PRO A 419 -26.70 -21.58 -12.26
N CYS A 420 -27.57 -21.71 -13.26
CA CYS A 420 -27.33 -21.37 -14.66
C CYS A 420 -28.66 -21.05 -15.35
N GLY A 421 -28.58 -20.40 -16.52
CA GLY A 421 -29.75 -20.06 -17.32
C GLY A 421 -30.65 -19.01 -16.66
N TYR A 422 -31.91 -18.97 -17.09
CA TYR A 422 -32.88 -18.00 -16.58
C TYR A 422 -33.40 -18.35 -15.19
N THR A 423 -33.52 -17.33 -14.34
CA THR A 423 -34.34 -17.39 -13.12
C THR A 423 -35.76 -16.90 -13.42
N GLU A 424 -36.75 -17.77 -13.24
CA GLU A 424 -38.17 -17.49 -13.59
C GLU A 424 -39.15 -17.72 -12.43
N SER A 425 -38.67 -18.34 -11.35
CA SER A 425 -39.47 -18.69 -10.17
C SER A 425 -38.88 -18.05 -8.93
N PHE A 426 -39.73 -17.48 -8.07
CA PHE A 426 -39.31 -16.78 -6.86
C PHE A 426 -40.07 -17.32 -5.66
N GLN A 427 -39.38 -17.50 -4.53
CA GLN A 427 -39.95 -18.14 -3.34
C GLN A 427 -40.72 -17.17 -2.46
N THR A 428 -40.23 -15.93 -2.34
CA THR A 428 -40.74 -14.98 -1.32
C THR A 428 -41.79 -14.04 -1.91
N LYS A 429 -43.06 -14.44 -1.77
CA LYS A 429 -44.20 -13.59 -2.13
C LYS A 429 -44.60 -12.67 -0.96
N LYS A 430 -44.80 -11.38 -1.22
CA LYS A 430 -45.25 -10.37 -0.26
C LYS A 430 -46.59 -9.77 -0.70
N GLN A 431 -47.43 -9.44 0.28
CA GLN A 431 -48.77 -8.87 0.06
C GLN A 431 -48.88 -7.40 0.47
N ARG A 432 -47.84 -6.87 1.13
CA ARG A 432 -47.78 -5.47 1.59
C ARG A 432 -46.38 -4.90 1.43
N GLY A 433 -46.29 -3.63 1.09
CA GLY A 433 -45.04 -2.88 0.98
C GLY A 433 -45.26 -1.43 0.55
N ASN A 434 -44.18 -0.66 0.50
CA ASN A 434 -44.20 0.73 0.06
C ASN A 434 -44.32 0.80 -1.48
N LYS A 435 -45.48 1.23 -1.97
CA LYS A 435 -45.80 1.24 -3.42
C LYS A 435 -44.81 2.07 -4.24
N ASP A 436 -44.39 3.23 -3.75
CA ASP A 436 -43.46 4.12 -4.46
C ASP A 436 -42.10 3.45 -4.65
N LYS A 437 -41.55 2.86 -3.59
CA LYS A 437 -40.28 2.12 -3.65
C LYS A 437 -40.40 0.90 -4.56
N ILE A 438 -41.50 0.17 -4.51
CA ILE A 438 -41.72 -0.99 -5.39
C ILE A 438 -41.75 -0.55 -6.85
N ASN A 439 -42.51 0.48 -7.20
CA ASN A 439 -42.59 0.97 -8.58
C ASN A 439 -41.25 1.52 -9.08
N LYS A 440 -40.47 2.17 -8.20
CA LYS A 440 -39.15 2.72 -8.52
C LYS A 440 -38.08 1.66 -8.72
N TYR A 441 -38.02 0.65 -7.85
CA TYR A 441 -36.94 -0.36 -7.83
C TYR A 441 -37.36 -1.72 -8.40
N GLN A 442 -38.51 -1.80 -9.08
CA GLN A 442 -38.93 -3.04 -9.73
C GLN A 442 -37.90 -3.49 -10.76
N VAL A 443 -37.61 -4.79 -10.74
CA VAL A 443 -36.84 -5.45 -11.79
C VAL A 443 -37.73 -5.75 -12.99
N ARG A 444 -37.12 -5.92 -14.16
CA ARG A 444 -37.77 -6.20 -15.44
C ARG A 444 -37.31 -7.54 -15.98
N SER A 445 -38.04 -8.07 -16.95
CA SER A 445 -37.61 -9.26 -17.69
C SER A 445 -36.22 -9.01 -18.26
N TYR A 446 -35.33 -10.00 -18.15
CA TYR A 446 -33.94 -9.94 -18.63
C TYR A 446 -33.00 -9.00 -17.87
N ASP A 447 -33.40 -8.44 -16.73
CA ASP A 447 -32.43 -7.82 -15.83
C ASP A 447 -31.44 -8.89 -15.32
N ILE A 448 -30.17 -8.53 -15.22
CA ILE A 448 -29.11 -9.38 -14.67
C ILE A 448 -28.92 -8.99 -13.21
N LEU A 449 -28.85 -9.97 -12.32
CA LEU A 449 -28.73 -9.78 -10.88
C LEU A 449 -27.38 -10.30 -10.39
N LEU A 450 -26.66 -9.48 -9.62
CA LEU A 450 -25.33 -9.77 -9.12
C LEU A 450 -25.27 -9.56 -7.60
N SER A 451 -24.68 -10.49 -6.85
CA SER A 451 -24.47 -10.31 -5.41
C SER A 451 -23.59 -9.10 -5.11
N LEU A 452 -23.93 -8.28 -4.12
CA LEU A 452 -23.13 -7.10 -3.76
C LEU A 452 -21.81 -7.47 -3.06
N ARG A 453 -21.79 -8.58 -2.33
CA ARG A 453 -20.64 -9.04 -1.52
C ARG A 453 -20.34 -10.51 -1.79
N GLY A 454 -19.07 -10.90 -1.69
CA GLY A 454 -18.64 -12.29 -1.81
C GLY A 454 -17.20 -12.44 -2.29
N ILE A 455 -16.68 -13.68 -2.25
CA ILE A 455 -15.37 -14.04 -2.81
C ILE A 455 -15.52 -14.58 -4.25
N SER A 456 -16.66 -15.21 -4.55
CA SER A 456 -17.08 -15.63 -5.89
C SER A 456 -18.39 -14.91 -6.26
N PRO A 457 -18.47 -14.30 -7.45
CA PRO A 457 -19.68 -13.63 -7.92
C PRO A 457 -20.85 -14.61 -8.01
N LYS A 458 -21.96 -14.32 -7.30
CA LYS A 458 -23.24 -14.98 -7.59
C LYS A 458 -24.02 -14.12 -8.58
N LEU A 459 -24.34 -14.70 -9.73
CA LEU A 459 -24.93 -14.02 -10.87
C LEU A 459 -26.13 -14.80 -11.39
N THR A 460 -27.20 -14.12 -11.81
CA THR A 460 -28.26 -14.73 -12.61
C THR A 460 -28.84 -13.72 -13.62
N ILE A 461 -29.57 -14.22 -14.61
CA ILE A 461 -30.39 -13.41 -15.52
C ILE A 461 -31.86 -13.76 -15.33
N LEU A 462 -32.74 -12.76 -15.22
CA LEU A 462 -34.17 -12.99 -15.11
C LEU A 462 -34.75 -13.44 -16.44
N GLY A 463 -35.64 -14.43 -16.41
CA GLY A 463 -36.44 -14.79 -17.58
C GLY A 463 -37.62 -13.85 -17.77
N LYS A 464 -38.69 -14.34 -18.38
CA LYS A 464 -39.91 -13.53 -18.58
C LYS A 464 -40.69 -13.44 -17.28
N ILE A 465 -40.77 -12.25 -16.69
CA ILE A 465 -41.52 -12.00 -15.45
C ILE A 465 -42.80 -11.21 -15.73
N THR A 466 -43.91 -11.63 -15.13
CA THR A 466 -45.25 -11.02 -15.26
C THR A 466 -45.72 -10.33 -13.97
N HIS A 467 -45.13 -10.69 -12.83
CA HIS A 467 -45.44 -10.13 -11.53
C HIS A 467 -44.48 -9.01 -11.16
N LYS A 468 -44.93 -8.07 -10.32
CA LYS A 468 -44.04 -7.07 -9.72
C LYS A 468 -43.01 -7.79 -8.86
N SER A 469 -41.74 -7.47 -9.08
CA SER A 469 -40.64 -8.05 -8.32
C SER A 469 -39.63 -6.97 -7.97
N VAL A 470 -39.04 -7.06 -6.79
CA VAL A 470 -37.91 -6.24 -6.35
C VAL A 470 -36.80 -7.15 -5.85
N VAL A 471 -35.58 -6.64 -5.77
CA VAL A 471 -34.43 -7.36 -5.21
C VAL A 471 -33.97 -6.72 -3.91
N ASN A 472 -33.44 -7.55 -3.02
CA ASN A 472 -32.94 -7.08 -1.73
C ASN A 472 -31.70 -6.16 -1.85
N ALA A 473 -31.36 -5.46 -0.76
CA ALA A 473 -30.23 -4.50 -0.74
C ALA A 473 -28.84 -5.13 -0.95
N GLY A 474 -28.74 -6.46 -0.87
CA GLY A 474 -27.51 -7.21 -1.12
C GLY A 474 -27.32 -7.58 -2.60
N ILE A 475 -28.15 -7.07 -3.51
CA ILE A 475 -28.10 -7.36 -4.95
C ILE A 475 -27.91 -6.07 -5.75
N ILE A 476 -27.06 -6.13 -6.76
CA ILE A 476 -26.91 -5.13 -7.81
C ILE A 476 -27.71 -5.60 -9.04
N VAL A 477 -28.44 -4.69 -9.65
CA VAL A 477 -29.17 -4.93 -10.90
C VAL A 477 -28.40 -4.28 -12.05
N LEU A 478 -28.19 -5.05 -13.12
CA LEU A 478 -27.70 -4.57 -14.41
C LEU A 478 -28.85 -4.68 -15.40
N ARG A 479 -29.34 -3.53 -15.86
CA ARG A 479 -30.44 -3.45 -16.81
C ARG A 479 -29.91 -3.05 -18.18
N ALA A 480 -30.02 -3.96 -19.14
CA ALA A 480 -29.61 -3.72 -20.50
C ALA A 480 -30.70 -3.01 -21.32
N PRO A 481 -30.32 -2.25 -22.37
CA PRO A 481 -31.29 -1.59 -23.25
C PRO A 481 -32.05 -2.57 -24.15
N SER A 482 -31.56 -3.80 -24.32
CA SER A 482 -32.26 -4.84 -25.08
C SER A 482 -32.02 -6.24 -24.51
N LYS A 483 -32.94 -7.17 -24.83
CA LYS A 483 -32.81 -8.59 -24.47
C LYS A 483 -31.52 -9.20 -25.00
N ALA A 484 -31.14 -8.90 -26.25
CA ALA A 484 -29.93 -9.44 -26.87
C ALA A 484 -28.67 -9.02 -26.12
N ILE A 485 -28.59 -7.74 -25.71
CA ILE A 485 -27.46 -7.24 -24.92
C ILE A 485 -27.43 -7.89 -23.53
N ALA A 486 -28.59 -8.05 -22.87
CA ALA A 486 -28.68 -8.75 -21.59
C ALA A 486 -28.18 -10.20 -21.68
N GLN A 487 -28.62 -10.94 -22.70
CA GLN A 487 -28.22 -12.34 -22.90
C GLN A 487 -26.72 -12.45 -23.15
N GLY A 488 -26.17 -11.65 -24.07
CA GLY A 488 -24.74 -11.62 -24.33
C GLY A 488 -23.93 -11.27 -23.09
N LEU A 489 -24.35 -10.23 -22.37
CA LEU A 489 -23.64 -9.79 -21.17
C LEU A 489 -23.68 -10.87 -20.07
N TYR A 490 -24.82 -11.52 -19.85
CA TYR A 490 -24.92 -12.62 -18.91
C TYR A 490 -23.99 -13.77 -19.29
N CYS A 491 -23.97 -14.21 -20.56
CA CYS A 491 -23.09 -15.29 -21.01
C CYS A 491 -21.61 -14.96 -20.81
N TYR A 492 -21.19 -13.73 -21.11
CA TYR A 492 -19.82 -13.29 -20.83
C TYR A 492 -19.52 -13.30 -19.32
N LEU A 493 -20.38 -12.69 -18.50
CA LEU A 493 -20.17 -12.62 -17.04
C LEU A 493 -20.22 -14.01 -16.38
N PHE A 494 -20.93 -14.97 -16.98
CA PHE A 494 -20.98 -16.37 -16.56
C PHE A 494 -19.74 -17.18 -16.99
N SER A 495 -19.03 -16.74 -18.04
CA SER A 495 -17.80 -17.40 -18.48
C SER A 495 -16.67 -17.27 -17.46
N GLN A 496 -15.64 -18.13 -17.55
CA GLN A 496 -14.45 -18.05 -16.69
C GLN A 496 -13.78 -16.67 -16.73
N GLN A 497 -13.73 -16.04 -17.92
CA GLN A 497 -13.15 -14.70 -18.08
C GLN A 497 -13.98 -13.63 -17.36
N GLY A 498 -15.30 -13.67 -17.52
CA GLY A 498 -16.21 -12.76 -16.83
C GLY A 498 -16.21 -12.97 -15.31
N GLU A 499 -16.15 -14.22 -14.85
CA GLU A 499 -16.05 -14.57 -13.44
C GLU A 499 -14.76 -14.00 -12.82
N GLN A 500 -13.62 -14.14 -13.51
CA GLN A 500 -12.35 -13.56 -13.09
C GLN A 500 -12.40 -12.03 -13.03
N ALA A 501 -13.02 -11.40 -14.02
CA ALA A 501 -13.18 -9.95 -14.07
C ALA A 501 -14.05 -9.43 -12.90
N LEU A 502 -15.16 -10.11 -12.59
CA LEU A 502 -15.98 -9.81 -11.43
C LEU A 502 -15.25 -10.10 -10.10
N ALA A 503 -14.53 -11.22 -10.00
CA ALA A 503 -13.75 -11.57 -8.81
C ALA A 503 -12.67 -10.53 -8.49
N HIS A 504 -12.05 -9.93 -9.52
CA HIS A 504 -11.11 -8.83 -9.36
C HIS A 504 -11.80 -7.58 -8.76
N LEU A 505 -13.03 -7.26 -9.17
CA LEU A 505 -13.80 -6.16 -8.58
C LEU A 505 -14.13 -6.38 -7.10
N TYR A 506 -14.42 -7.62 -6.67
CA TYR A 506 -14.62 -7.90 -5.23
C TYR A 506 -13.33 -7.75 -4.43
N LYS A 507 -12.18 -8.17 -4.98
CA LYS A 507 -10.88 -8.08 -4.29
C LYS A 507 -10.40 -6.64 -4.11
N THR A 508 -10.77 -5.75 -5.03
CA THR A 508 -10.36 -4.34 -5.01
C THR A 508 -11.28 -3.45 -4.19
N GLY A 509 -12.52 -3.88 -3.93
CA GLY A 509 -13.50 -3.15 -3.12
C GLY A 509 -13.31 -3.32 -1.61
N ALA A 510 -13.63 -2.29 -0.84
CA ALA A 510 -13.63 -2.35 0.62
C ALA A 510 -14.62 -3.42 1.12
N ASP A 511 -14.21 -4.22 2.10
CA ASP A 511 -14.98 -5.32 2.71
C ASP A 511 -15.50 -6.39 1.73
N GLY A 512 -14.82 -6.58 0.59
CA GLY A 512 -15.24 -7.55 -0.41
C GLY A 512 -16.56 -7.19 -1.09
N THR A 513 -16.80 -5.89 -1.32
CA THR A 513 -18.04 -5.36 -1.91
C THR A 513 -17.80 -4.68 -3.26
N ILE A 514 -18.76 -4.77 -4.18
CA ILE A 514 -18.66 -4.09 -5.48
C ILE A 514 -19.21 -2.65 -5.40
N HIS A 515 -18.39 -1.69 -5.82
CA HIS A 515 -18.81 -0.31 -6.08
C HIS A 515 -19.41 -0.21 -7.48
N THR A 516 -20.59 0.42 -7.61
CA THR A 516 -21.32 0.53 -8.88
C THR A 516 -20.55 1.31 -9.95
N GLN A 517 -19.70 2.28 -9.55
CA GLN A 517 -18.85 3.04 -10.48
C GLN A 517 -17.74 2.18 -11.10
N ASN A 518 -17.10 1.33 -10.31
CA ASN A 518 -16.08 0.40 -10.80
C ASN A 518 -16.72 -0.65 -11.71
N LEU A 519 -17.90 -1.16 -11.33
CA LEU A 519 -18.66 -2.07 -12.17
C LEU A 519 -19.07 -1.43 -13.50
N ALA A 520 -19.52 -0.16 -13.49
CA ALA A 520 -19.87 0.57 -14.71
C ALA A 520 -18.69 0.71 -15.69
N SER A 521 -17.46 0.69 -15.17
CA SER A 521 -16.22 0.82 -15.94
C SER A 521 -15.64 -0.55 -16.33
N LEU A 522 -16.31 -1.66 -15.99
CA LEU A 522 -15.87 -3.00 -16.35
C LEU A 522 -15.80 -3.16 -17.87
N LEU A 523 -14.63 -3.56 -18.37
CA LEU A 523 -14.39 -3.83 -19.79
C LEU A 523 -15.06 -5.13 -20.23
N ILE A 524 -15.81 -5.05 -21.32
CA ILE A 524 -16.54 -6.12 -21.97
C ILE A 524 -15.99 -6.27 -23.40
N PRO A 525 -15.47 -7.45 -23.78
CA PRO A 525 -14.98 -7.68 -25.14
C PRO A 525 -16.09 -7.43 -26.18
N SER A 526 -15.80 -6.91 -27.38
CA SER A 526 -16.80 -6.81 -28.46
C SER A 526 -17.47 -8.14 -28.80
N THR A 527 -16.77 -9.25 -28.57
CA THR A 527 -17.23 -10.61 -28.82
C THR A 527 -18.12 -11.16 -27.70
N TYR A 528 -18.47 -10.38 -26.68
CA TYR A 528 -19.23 -10.85 -25.51
C TYR A 528 -20.57 -11.52 -25.85
N ALA A 529 -21.19 -11.14 -26.97
CA ALA A 529 -22.45 -11.69 -27.44
C ALA A 529 -22.28 -12.87 -28.42
N HIS A 530 -21.04 -13.24 -28.76
CA HIS A 530 -20.76 -14.37 -29.64
C HIS A 530 -21.32 -15.65 -29.04
N ASP A 531 -22.11 -16.39 -29.83
CA ASP A 531 -22.82 -17.62 -29.46
C ASP A 531 -23.72 -17.54 -28.21
N ALA A 532 -24.00 -16.34 -27.70
CA ALA A 532 -24.75 -16.17 -26.44
C ALA A 532 -26.13 -16.84 -26.46
N GLN A 533 -26.80 -16.85 -27.62
CA GLN A 533 -28.09 -17.53 -27.76
C GLN A 533 -27.97 -19.06 -27.63
N ALA A 534 -26.97 -19.67 -28.27
CA ALA A 534 -26.73 -21.10 -28.22
C ALA A 534 -26.27 -21.51 -26.80
N THR A 535 -25.31 -20.78 -26.24
CA THR A 535 -24.84 -20.97 -24.86
C THR A 535 -25.99 -20.89 -23.87
N LEU A 536 -26.87 -19.89 -23.99
CA LEU A 536 -27.98 -19.75 -23.06
C LEU A 536 -29.04 -20.85 -23.22
N GLN A 537 -29.26 -21.38 -24.42
CA GLN A 537 -30.10 -22.56 -24.64
C GLN A 537 -29.55 -23.78 -23.91
N GLU A 538 -28.23 -24.02 -24.02
CA GLU A 538 -27.55 -25.11 -23.32
C GLU A 538 -27.64 -24.93 -21.80
N LEU A 539 -27.36 -23.73 -21.29
CA LEU A 539 -27.48 -23.43 -19.85
C LEU A 539 -28.92 -23.63 -19.33
N ASN A 540 -29.95 -23.31 -20.12
CA ASN A 540 -31.33 -23.57 -19.73
C ASN A 540 -31.66 -25.08 -19.70
N ALA A 541 -31.16 -25.86 -20.66
CA ALA A 541 -31.35 -27.32 -20.64
C ALA A 541 -30.66 -27.94 -19.41
N LEU A 542 -29.45 -27.50 -19.08
CA LEU A 542 -28.71 -27.94 -17.89
C LEU A 542 -29.42 -27.52 -16.59
N ARG A 543 -29.99 -26.31 -16.54
CA ARG A 543 -30.82 -25.84 -15.42
C ARG A 543 -32.01 -26.77 -15.19
N ASP A 544 -32.73 -27.14 -16.25
CA ASP A 544 -33.92 -27.99 -16.15
C ASP A 544 -33.55 -29.41 -15.66
N GLN A 545 -32.42 -29.95 -16.12
CA GLN A 545 -31.86 -31.21 -15.61
C GLN A 545 -31.49 -31.12 -14.13
N LEU A 546 -30.81 -30.05 -13.70
CA LEU A 546 -30.48 -29.82 -12.29
C LEU A 546 -31.73 -29.73 -11.42
N GLN A 547 -32.77 -29.07 -11.92
CA GLN A 547 -34.04 -28.97 -11.19
C GLN A 547 -34.72 -30.33 -11.05
N ALA A 548 -34.74 -31.14 -12.11
CA ALA A 548 -35.28 -32.50 -12.05
C ALA A 548 -34.52 -33.36 -11.04
N ILE A 549 -33.19 -33.31 -11.03
CA ILE A 549 -32.34 -34.01 -10.06
C ILE A 549 -32.66 -33.56 -8.62
N HIS A 550 -32.74 -32.25 -8.38
CA HIS A 550 -33.09 -31.72 -7.06
C HIS A 550 -34.49 -32.19 -6.59
N SER A 551 -35.48 -32.22 -7.48
CA SER A 551 -36.80 -32.76 -7.18
C SER A 551 -36.76 -34.25 -6.83
N THR A 552 -35.96 -35.04 -7.54
CA THR A 552 -35.75 -36.46 -7.21
C THR A 552 -35.06 -36.64 -5.85
N ILE A 553 -34.03 -35.86 -5.54
CA ILE A 553 -33.37 -35.90 -4.23
C ILE A 553 -34.36 -35.55 -3.12
N HIS A 554 -35.18 -34.51 -3.33
CA HIS A 554 -36.18 -34.09 -2.35
C HIS A 554 -37.26 -35.16 -2.15
N SER A 555 -37.72 -35.84 -3.21
CA SER A 555 -38.71 -36.91 -3.09
C SER A 555 -38.15 -38.14 -2.36
N ILE A 556 -36.86 -38.46 -2.55
CA ILE A 556 -36.17 -39.52 -1.79
C ILE A 556 -36.07 -39.14 -0.31
N LYS A 557 -35.66 -37.90 -0.01
CA LYS A 557 -35.57 -37.40 1.38
C LYS A 557 -36.92 -37.38 2.10
N ALA A 558 -38.01 -37.20 1.36
CA ALA A 558 -39.37 -37.19 1.90
C ALA A 558 -39.98 -38.59 2.10
N ARG A 559 -39.29 -39.68 1.72
CA ARG A 559 -39.78 -41.04 1.97
C ARG A 559 -39.81 -41.30 3.48
N PRO A 560 -40.91 -41.85 4.02
CA PRO A 560 -40.95 -42.24 5.43
C PRO A 560 -39.89 -43.31 5.70
N TYR A 561 -39.13 -43.12 6.78
CA TYR A 561 -38.22 -44.12 7.29
C TYR A 561 -39.03 -45.20 7.99
N ASP A 562 -39.12 -46.39 7.39
CA ASP A 562 -39.77 -47.56 7.99
C ASP A 562 -38.71 -48.46 8.65
N PRO A 563 -38.62 -48.50 9.99
CA PRO A 563 -37.67 -49.34 10.70
C PRO A 563 -38.00 -50.85 10.64
N ALA A 564 -39.14 -51.27 10.08
CA ALA A 564 -39.57 -52.67 10.08
C ALA A 564 -39.05 -53.52 8.90
N ASN A 565 -38.27 -52.94 7.98
CA ASN A 565 -37.67 -53.63 6.83
C ASN A 565 -36.16 -53.88 7.03
N GLN A 566 -35.78 -54.47 8.17
CA GLN A 566 -34.46 -55.09 8.39
C GLN A 566 -34.59 -56.59 8.60
#